data_AF-A0A132NBT9-F1
#
_entry.id   AF-A0A132NBT9-F1
#
_cell.length_a   1.000
_cell.length_b   1.000
_cell.length_c   1.000
_cell.angle_alpha   90.00
_cell.angle_beta   90.00
_cell.angle_gamma   90.00
#
_symmetry.space_group_name_H-M   'P 1'
#
loop_
_entity.id
_entity.type
_entity.pdbx_description
1 polymer ?
#
loop_
_entity_poly.entity_id
_entity_poly.type
_entity_poly.pdbx_seq_one_letter_code
_entity_poly.pdbx_strand_id
1 'polypeptide(L)' 'MTERVGEREHRYFARYYDRITQVAERRWLGAVRDRLVGELGGQVLEIGAGTGANLAHYRGAARVVAAEPDRAMRHYLR' A
#
# COMPACT_ATOMS: atom_id res chain seq x y z
N MET A 1 -29.92 2.82 -14.38
CA MET A 1 -29.59 3.00 -12.95
C MET A 1 -29.43 1.63 -12.32
N THR A 2 -28.29 0.96 -12.55
CA THR A 2 -27.80 -0.23 -11.82
C THR A 2 -26.50 -0.67 -12.50
N GLU A 3 -25.66 -1.42 -11.79
CA GLU A 3 -24.39 -2.02 -12.26
C GLU A 3 -23.16 -1.10 -12.33
N ARG A 4 -22.61 -0.72 -11.18
CA ARG A 4 -21.16 -0.45 -11.04
C ARG A 4 -20.60 -0.87 -9.67
N VAL A 5 -21.21 -1.84 -8.99
CA VAL A 5 -20.75 -2.24 -7.64
C VAL A 5 -19.89 -3.52 -7.67
N GLY A 6 -20.13 -4.45 -8.61
CA GLY A 6 -19.42 -5.75 -8.66
C GLY A 6 -17.99 -5.75 -9.22
N GLU A 7 -17.67 -4.93 -10.24
CA GLU A 7 -16.33 -4.96 -10.87
C GLU A 7 -15.22 -4.39 -9.98
N ARG A 8 -15.57 -3.42 -9.12
CA ARG A 8 -14.62 -2.79 -8.22
C ARG A 8 -14.19 -3.74 -7.11
N GLU A 9 -15.14 -4.47 -6.52
CA GLU A 9 -14.86 -5.42 -5.44
C GLU A 9 -13.90 -6.54 -5.89
N HIS A 10 -14.09 -7.08 -7.11
CA HIS A 10 -13.16 -8.08 -7.67
C HIS A 10 -11.74 -7.54 -7.87
N ARG A 11 -11.59 -6.31 -8.38
CA ARG A 11 -10.28 -5.70 -8.60
C ARG A 11 -9.55 -5.42 -7.28
N TYR A 12 -10.26 -5.00 -6.24
CA TYR A 12 -9.67 -4.78 -4.92
C TYR A 12 -9.32 -6.10 -4.23
N PHE A 13 -10.14 -7.15 -4.40
CA PHE A 13 -9.88 -8.49 -3.87
C PHE A 13 -8.66 -9.16 -4.51
N ALA A 14 -8.51 -9.07 -5.84
CA ALA A 14 -7.31 -9.55 -6.53
C ALA A 14 -6.04 -8.84 -6.04
N ARG A 15 -6.10 -7.50 -5.90
CA ARG A 15 -4.98 -6.69 -5.39
C ARG A 15 -4.63 -7.00 -3.94
N TYR A 16 -5.59 -7.50 -3.15
CA TYR A 16 -5.41 -7.95 -1.78
C TYR A 16 -4.76 -9.33 -1.71
N TYR A 17 -5.21 -10.26 -2.53
CA TYR A 17 -4.62 -11.60 -2.65
C TYR A 17 -3.14 -11.49 -3.07
N ASP A 18 -2.86 -10.68 -4.10
CA ASP A 18 -1.49 -10.37 -4.53
C ASP A 18 -0.65 -9.75 -3.41
N ARG A 19 -1.27 -8.97 -2.52
CA ARG A 19 -0.58 -8.37 -1.38
C ARG A 19 -0.21 -9.38 -0.31
N ILE A 20 -1.06 -10.38 -0.08
CA ILE A 20 -0.81 -11.46 0.88
C ILE A 20 0.33 -12.36 0.38
N THR A 21 0.34 -12.72 -0.90
CA THR A 21 1.46 -13.45 -1.50
C THR A 21 2.74 -12.61 -1.49
N GLN A 22 2.67 -11.30 -1.76
CA GLN A 22 3.80 -10.38 -1.60
C GLN A 22 4.26 -10.21 -0.14
N VAL A 23 3.41 -10.49 0.86
CA VAL A 23 3.84 -10.54 2.26
C VAL A 23 4.80 -11.69 2.50
N ALA A 24 4.52 -12.84 1.90
CA ALA A 24 5.44 -13.98 1.96
C ALA A 24 6.77 -13.68 1.26
N GLU A 25 6.76 -12.88 0.18
CA GLU A 25 7.96 -12.41 -0.53
C GLU A 25 8.66 -11.19 0.12
N ARG A 26 8.13 -10.65 1.24
CA ARG A 26 8.58 -9.37 1.85
C ARG A 26 10.09 -9.30 2.12
N ARG A 27 10.74 -10.42 2.41
CA ARG A 27 12.20 -10.45 2.65
C ARG A 27 13.01 -10.05 1.42
N TRP A 28 12.53 -10.37 0.21
CA TRP A 28 13.19 -9.99 -1.05
C TRP A 28 12.79 -8.58 -1.51
N LEU A 29 11.52 -8.20 -1.31
CA LEU A 29 11.02 -6.90 -1.76
C LEU A 29 11.48 -5.71 -0.90
N GLY A 30 12.06 -5.94 0.28
CA GLY A 30 12.56 -4.88 1.16
C GLY A 30 13.55 -3.95 0.49
N ALA A 31 14.57 -4.48 -0.17
CA ALA A 31 15.58 -3.69 -0.88
C ALA A 31 14.99 -2.87 -2.05
N VAL A 32 13.99 -3.42 -2.74
CA VAL A 32 13.28 -2.71 -3.81
C VAL A 32 12.51 -1.52 -3.25
N ARG A 33 11.81 -1.71 -2.12
CA ARG A 33 11.10 -0.62 -1.43
C ARG A 33 12.07 0.43 -0.92
N ASP A 34 13.17 0.01 -0.32
CA ASP A 34 14.23 0.91 0.15
C ASP A 34 14.75 1.81 -0.97
N ARG A 35 15.00 1.24 -2.15
CA ARG A 35 15.43 2.01 -3.31
C ARG A 35 14.33 2.91 -3.87
N LEU A 36 13.08 2.43 -3.86
CA LEU A 36 11.96 3.15 -4.46
C LEU A 36 11.54 4.37 -3.63
N VAL A 37 11.47 4.21 -2.31
CA VAL A 37 10.86 5.20 -1.42
C VAL A 37 11.80 5.73 -0.34
N GLY A 38 12.96 5.11 -0.13
CA GLY A 38 13.87 5.42 0.97
C GLY A 38 14.38 6.85 0.98
N GLU A 39 14.67 7.40 -0.19
CA GLU A 39 15.26 8.74 -0.35
C GLU A 39 14.20 9.82 -0.67
N LEU A 40 12.92 9.45 -0.75
CA LEU A 40 11.86 10.43 -0.98
C LEU A 40 11.77 11.39 0.21
N GLY A 41 12.00 12.67 -0.05
CA GLY A 41 11.98 13.73 0.95
C GLY A 41 10.67 14.50 1.04
N GLY A 42 10.52 15.30 2.10
CA GLY A 42 9.40 16.24 2.23
C GLY A 42 8.07 15.58 2.57
N GLN A 43 6.98 16.05 1.96
CA GLN A 43 5.63 15.52 2.18
C GLN A 43 5.24 14.52 1.08
N VAL A 44 4.93 13.29 1.47
CA VAL A 44 4.62 12.19 0.56
C VAL A 44 3.18 11.71 0.76
N LEU A 45 2.45 11.51 -0.34
CA LEU A 45 1.14 10.85 -0.35
C LEU A 45 1.29 9.45 -0.96
N GLU A 46 1.08 8.42 -0.16
CA GLU A 46 1.04 7.03 -0.63
C GLU A 46 -0.40 6.66 -0.98
N ILE A 47 -0.68 6.45 -2.26
CA ILE A 47 -2.02 6.08 -2.75
C ILE A 47 -2.14 4.56 -2.84
N GLY A 48 -3.18 4.03 -2.22
CA GLY A 48 -3.41 2.59 -2.13
C GLY A 48 -2.41 1.92 -1.18
N ALA A 49 -2.17 2.50 -0.01
CA ALA A 49 -1.17 2.06 0.96
C ALA A 49 -1.40 0.64 1.54
N GLY A 50 -2.63 0.14 1.46
CA GLY A 50 -3.02 -1.17 1.96
C GLY A 50 -2.73 -1.40 3.42
N THR A 51 -1.93 -2.44 3.70
CA THR A 51 -1.45 -2.78 5.03
C THR A 51 -0.20 -2.02 5.45
N GLY A 52 0.25 -1.05 4.65
CA GLY A 52 1.38 -0.19 4.98
C GLY A 52 2.76 -0.80 4.67
N ALA A 53 2.86 -1.71 3.70
CA ALA A 53 4.11 -2.42 3.39
C ALA A 53 5.30 -1.50 3.04
N ASN A 54 5.04 -0.30 2.52
CA ASN A 54 6.07 0.69 2.19
C ASN A 54 6.38 1.65 3.35
N LEU A 55 5.53 1.73 4.38
CA LEU A 55 5.62 2.79 5.41
C LEU A 55 6.95 2.77 6.18
N ALA A 56 7.44 1.58 6.52
CA ALA A 56 8.72 1.41 7.20
C ALA A 56 9.94 1.79 6.33
N HIS A 57 9.74 1.95 5.01
CA HIS A 57 10.81 2.22 4.06
C HIS A 57 10.97 3.71 3.74
N TYR A 58 10.01 4.59 4.08
CA TYR A 58 10.17 6.04 3.90
C TYR A 58 11.09 6.65 4.96
N ARG A 59 12.40 6.60 4.73
CA ARG A 59 13.40 7.14 5.67
C ARG A 59 13.67 8.63 5.49
N GLY A 60 13.56 9.15 4.26
CA GLY A 60 13.81 10.56 3.95
C GLY A 60 12.60 11.48 4.12
N ALA A 61 11.39 10.92 4.21
CA ALA A 61 10.16 11.71 4.19
C ALA A 61 9.96 12.42 5.53
N ALA A 62 9.70 13.72 5.49
CA ALA A 62 9.34 14.50 6.67
C ALA A 62 7.92 14.16 7.16
N ARG A 63 7.03 13.80 6.23
CA ARG A 63 5.67 13.34 6.54
C ARG A 63 5.15 12.43 5.44
N VAL A 64 4.52 11.32 5.83
CA VAL A 64 3.80 10.44 4.91
C VAL A 64 2.32 10.46 5.25
N VAL A 65 1.47 10.68 4.24
CA VAL A 65 0.02 10.48 4.31
C VAL A 65 -0.32 9.23 3.53
N ALA A 66 -0.94 8.26 4.18
CA ALA A 66 -1.35 7.01 3.54
C ALA A 66 -2.85 7.05 3.22
N ALA A 67 -3.21 6.89 1.95
CA ALA A 67 -4.58 6.76 1.49
C ALA A 67 -4.85 5.32 1.06
N GLU A 68 -5.89 4.69 1.61
CA GLU A 68 -6.30 3.33 1.21
C GLU A 68 -7.83 3.26 1.15
N PRO A 69 -8.44 2.91 -0.01
CA PRO A 69 -9.89 2.80 -0.15
C PRO A 69 -10.51 1.65 0.66
N ASP A 70 -9.79 0.55 0.88
CA ASP A 70 -10.31 -0.59 1.64
C ASP A 70 -10.29 -0.32 3.16
N ARG A 71 -11.46 -0.42 3.79
CA ARG A 71 -11.62 -0.13 5.23
C ARG A 71 -10.94 -1.16 6.13
N ALA A 72 -10.92 -2.44 5.74
CA ALA A 72 -10.26 -3.49 6.50
C ALA A 72 -8.73 -3.35 6.41
N MET A 73 -8.20 -2.96 5.25
CA MET A 73 -6.77 -2.69 5.10
C MET A 73 -6.33 -1.43 5.85
N ARG A 74 -7.14 -0.36 5.83
CA ARG A 74 -6.86 0.87 6.61
C ARG A 74 -6.59 0.61 8.09
N HIS A 75 -7.17 -0.44 8.66
CA HIS A 75 -6.95 -0.81 10.06
C HIS A 75 -5.47 -1.08 10.41
N TYR A 76 -4.65 -1.42 9.41
CA TYR A 76 -3.21 -1.67 9.58
C TYR A 76 -2.35 -0.40 9.43
N LEU A 77 -2.91 0.73 8.97
CA LEU A 77 -2.17 1.99 8.75
C LEU A 77 -2.10 2.87 10.01
N ARG A 78 -1.92 2.26 11.18
CA ARG A 78 -1.92 2.96 12.47
C ARG A 78 -0.69 3.82 12.66
#